data_AF-A0A1E7LCV7-F1
#
_entry.id   AF-A0A1E7LCV7-F1
#
_cell.length_a   1.000
_cell.length_b   1.000
_cell.length_c   1.000
_cell.angle_alpha   90.00
_cell.angle_beta   90.00
_cell.angle_gamma   90.00
#
_symmetry.space_group_name_H-M   'P 1'
#
loop_
_entity.id
_entity.type
_entity.pdbx_description
1 polymer ?
#
loop_
_entity_poly.entity_id
_entity_poly.type
_entity_poly.pdbx_seq_one_letter_code
_entity_poly.pdbx_strand_id
1 'polypeptide(L)'
;MTHLATLTALTADTIGEDAETAPQVWIMMKGEDHEGGTIKGVYLDAELAVGDFLALARQIDTTFGIDQADRADDGSFHVHGGCDWLSLSPYDVTTRRELPE
;
A
#
# COMPACT_ATOMS: atom_id res chain seq x y z
N MET A 1 35.77 39.22 29.00
CA MET A 1 35.42 38.02 29.77
C MET A 1 34.40 37.23 28.96
N THR A 2 34.81 36.07 28.48
CA THR A 2 34.00 35.04 27.82
C THR A 2 32.98 34.49 28.81
N HIS A 3 31.75 34.17 28.38
CA HIS A 3 31.14 32.85 28.65
C HIS A 3 29.92 32.60 27.74
N LEU A 4 29.86 31.34 27.30
CA LEU A 4 28.96 30.74 26.31
C LEU A 4 27.52 30.50 26.78
N ALA A 5 26.65 30.37 25.77
CA ALA A 5 25.49 29.47 25.61
C ALA A 5 24.27 29.62 26.54
N THR A 6 23.09 29.68 25.93
CA THR A 6 22.02 28.68 26.06
C THR A 6 20.98 28.92 24.94
N LEU A 7 20.82 27.94 24.04
CA LEU A 7 19.68 27.82 23.12
C LEU A 7 18.47 27.37 23.95
N THR A 8 17.35 28.09 23.92
CA THR A 8 16.10 27.62 24.54
C THR A 8 14.93 27.90 23.61
N ALA A 9 14.30 26.80 23.20
CA ALA A 9 12.90 26.63 22.81
C ALA A 9 12.31 27.65 21.82
N LEU A 10 12.32 27.29 20.53
CA LEU A 10 11.24 27.68 19.65
C LEU A 10 10.17 26.58 19.76
N THR A 11 9.18 26.81 20.62
CA THR A 11 7.95 26.02 20.67
C THR A 11 7.22 26.20 19.34
N ALA A 12 7.15 25.12 18.55
CA ALA A 12 6.25 25.01 17.42
C ALA A 12 4.83 24.84 17.96
N ASP A 13 4.26 25.95 18.43
CA ASP A 13 2.84 26.13 18.62
C ASP A 13 2.33 26.79 17.33
N THR A 14 1.31 26.20 16.70
CA THR A 14 0.73 26.58 15.39
C THR A 14 1.40 26.01 14.13
N ILE A 15 1.35 24.68 13.95
CA ILE A 15 1.12 24.11 12.62
C ILE A 15 -0.19 23.33 12.74
N GLY A 16 -1.16 23.67 11.90
CA GLY A 16 -2.48 23.05 11.92
C GLY A 16 -2.38 21.53 11.82
N GLU A 17 -3.39 20.85 12.36
CA GLU A 17 -3.60 19.41 12.21
C GLU A 17 -3.90 19.06 10.74
N ASP A 18 -2.92 19.24 9.84
CA ASP A 18 -2.82 18.33 8.70
C ASP A 18 -2.42 17.00 9.33
N ALA A 19 -3.40 16.11 9.50
CA ALA A 19 -3.13 14.72 9.83
C ALA A 19 -2.10 14.21 8.83
N GLU A 20 -0.83 14.15 9.23
CA GLU A 20 0.25 13.61 8.41
C GLU A 20 -0.08 12.13 8.21
N THR A 21 -0.81 11.82 7.13
CA THR A 21 -1.12 10.46 6.74
C THR A 21 0.21 9.72 6.64
N ALA A 22 0.34 8.64 7.40
CA ALA A 22 1.53 7.82 7.38
C ALA A 22 1.88 7.49 5.92
N PRO A 23 3.16 7.50 5.54
CA PRO A 23 3.54 7.18 4.16
C PRO A 23 2.97 5.80 3.82
N GLN A 24 2.22 5.74 2.72
CA GLN A 24 1.50 4.54 2.30
C GLN A 24 2.08 4.02 0.99
N VAL A 25 2.05 2.70 0.82
CA VAL A 25 2.31 2.04 -0.46
C VAL A 25 1.13 1.17 -0.83
N TRP A 26 0.97 0.94 -2.13
CA TRP A 26 -0.02 0.04 -2.68
C TRP A 26 0.66 -1.24 -3.13
N ILE A 27 0.25 -2.37 -2.55
CA ILE A 27 0.84 -3.67 -2.89
C ILE A 27 -0.16 -4.44 -3.73
N MET A 28 0.29 -4.87 -4.90
CA MET A 28 -0.45 -5.76 -5.78
C MET A 28 -0.02 -7.20 -5.55
N MET A 29 -0.96 -8.08 -5.25
CA MET A 29 -0.72 -9.51 -5.07
C MET A 29 -1.60 -10.34 -5.99
N LYS A 30 -1.05 -11.43 -6.53
CA LYS A 30 -1.82 -12.46 -7.24
C LYS A 30 -1.54 -13.81 -6.61
N GLY A 31 -2.57 -14.63 -6.48
CA GLY A 31 -2.46 -15.97 -5.94
C GLY A 31 -3.51 -16.92 -6.47
N GLU A 32 -3.48 -18.12 -5.89
CA GLU A 32 -4.47 -19.17 -6.07
C GLU A 32 -5.10 -19.49 -4.72
N ASP A 33 -6.34 -19.98 -4.76
CA ASP A 33 -7.05 -20.46 -3.59
C ASP A 33 -6.26 -21.59 -2.93
N HIS A 34 -6.13 -21.51 -1.60
CA HIS A 34 -5.40 -22.48 -0.77
C HIS A 34 -3.88 -22.57 -0.98
N GLU A 35 -3.31 -21.93 -2.00
CA GLU A 35 -1.85 -21.88 -2.23
C GLU A 35 -1.21 -20.55 -1.77
N GLY A 36 -2.03 -19.52 -1.58
CA GLY A 36 -1.58 -18.19 -1.20
C GLY A 36 -1.15 -17.36 -2.42
N GLY A 37 -0.43 -16.26 -2.17
CA GLY A 37 -0.15 -15.28 -3.20
C GLY A 37 1.29 -14.76 -3.20
N THR A 38 1.63 -14.10 -4.29
CA THR A 38 2.94 -13.46 -4.50
C THR A 38 2.75 -12.00 -4.85
N ILE A 39 3.66 -11.15 -4.36
CA ILE A 39 3.71 -9.73 -4.71
C ILE A 39 4.08 -9.62 -6.19
N LYS A 40 3.28 -8.86 -6.94
CA LYS A 40 3.50 -8.58 -8.36
C LYS A 40 3.99 -7.15 -8.59
N GLY A 41 3.69 -6.23 -7.67
CA GLY A 41 4.16 -4.86 -7.71
C GLY A 41 3.95 -4.13 -6.39
N VAL A 42 4.75 -3.08 -6.17
CA VAL A 42 4.61 -2.13 -5.07
C VAL A 42 4.65 -0.73 -5.66
N TYR A 43 3.65 0.07 -5.36
CA TYR A 43 3.42 1.38 -5.98
C TYR A 43 3.28 2.45 -4.90
N LEU A 44 3.62 3.68 -5.24
CA LEU A 44 3.41 4.82 -4.35
C LEU A 44 1.94 5.28 -4.32
N ASP A 45 1.17 4.89 -5.33
CA ASP A 45 -0.24 5.27 -5.51
C ASP A 45 -0.99 4.17 -6.28
N ALA A 46 -2.30 4.03 -6.05
CA ALA A 46 -3.16 3.08 -6.77
C ALA A 46 -3.20 3.34 -8.28
N GLU A 47 -3.20 4.62 -8.69
CA GLU A 47 -3.31 5.03 -10.09
C GLU A 47 -2.13 4.54 -10.93
N LEU A 48 -0.95 4.48 -10.31
CA LEU A 48 0.26 3.92 -10.94
C LEU A 48 0.14 2.41 -11.20
N ALA A 49 -0.67 1.70 -10.43
CA ALA A 49 -0.86 0.25 -10.55
C ALA A 49 -1.91 -0.15 -11.59
N VAL A 50 -2.76 0.78 -12.07
CA VAL A 50 -3.94 0.47 -12.90
C VAL A 50 -3.58 -0.32 -14.16
N GLY A 51 -2.50 0.06 -14.84
CA GLY A 51 -2.08 -0.62 -16.07
C GLY A 51 -1.72 -2.09 -15.84
N ASP A 52 -0.92 -2.35 -14.81
CA ASP A 52 -0.48 -3.70 -14.47
C ASP A 52 -1.61 -4.54 -13.88
N PHE A 53 -2.48 -3.92 -13.06
CA PHE A 53 -3.66 -4.57 -12.50
C PHE A 53 -4.59 -5.05 -13.62
N LEU A 54 -4.90 -4.19 -14.59
CA LEU A 54 -5.74 -4.58 -15.74
C LEU A 54 -5.09 -5.68 -16.59
N ALA A 55 -3.77 -5.67 -16.73
CA ALA A 55 -3.06 -6.71 -17.46
C ALA A 55 -3.19 -8.08 -16.77
N LEU A 56 -3.06 -8.13 -15.44
CA LEU A 56 -3.22 -9.36 -14.66
C LEU A 56 -4.68 -9.82 -14.54
N ALA A 57 -5.61 -8.89 -14.35
CA ALA A 57 -7.03 -9.20 -14.30
C ALA A 57 -7.51 -9.83 -15.62
N ARG A 58 -7.01 -9.34 -16.76
CA ARG A 58 -7.27 -9.95 -18.07
C ARG A 58 -6.73 -11.38 -18.18
N GLN A 59 -5.59 -11.70 -17.57
CA GLN A 59 -5.08 -13.08 -17.58
C GLN A 59 -6.04 -14.03 -16.85
N ILE A 60 -6.54 -13.61 -15.68
CA ILE A 60 -7.55 -14.37 -14.93
C ILE A 60 -8.82 -14.51 -15.77
N ASP A 61 -9.34 -13.40 -16.31
CA ASP A 61 -10.56 -13.40 -17.12
C ASP A 61 -10.47 -14.33 -18.34
N THR A 62 -9.33 -14.32 -19.04
CA THR A 62 -9.14 -15.20 -20.20
C THR A 62 -9.00 -16.68 -19.84
N THR A 63 -8.58 -17.01 -18.61
CA THR A 63 -8.31 -18.39 -18.19
C THR A 63 -9.54 -19.02 -17.53
N PHE A 64 -10.19 -18.28 -16.64
CA PHE A 64 -11.27 -18.77 -15.79
C PHE A 64 -12.56 -17.95 -15.91
N GLY A 65 -12.48 -16.73 -16.45
CA GLY A 65 -13.53 -15.72 -16.32
C GLY A 65 -13.49 -15.06 -14.95
N ILE A 66 -13.73 -13.74 -14.90
CA ILE A 66 -13.92 -13.04 -13.63
C ILE A 66 -15.34 -13.29 -13.13
N ASP A 67 -15.46 -13.84 -11.91
CA ASP A 67 -16.74 -14.07 -11.23
C ASP A 67 -17.04 -13.04 -10.14
N GLN A 68 -16.01 -12.35 -9.61
CA GLN A 68 -16.15 -11.31 -8.62
C GLN A 68 -15.13 -10.18 -8.83
N ALA A 69 -15.60 -8.93 -8.70
CA ALA A 69 -14.76 -7.74 -8.76
C ALA A 69 -15.31 -6.67 -7.81
N ASP A 70 -14.59 -6.41 -6.73
CA ASP A 70 -15.01 -5.52 -5.66
C ASP A 70 -14.01 -4.40 -5.41
N ARG A 71 -14.55 -3.29 -4.91
CA ARG A 71 -13.78 -2.19 -4.35
C ARG A 71 -14.24 -1.93 -2.92
N ALA A 72 -13.30 -1.91 -1.98
CA ALA A 72 -13.61 -1.61 -0.58
C ALA A 72 -13.50 -0.10 -0.28
N ASP A 73 -13.94 0.29 0.92
CA ASP A 73 -13.98 1.69 1.37
C ASP A 73 -12.58 2.33 1.51
N ASP A 74 -11.56 1.51 1.77
CA ASP A 74 -10.15 1.93 1.79
C ASP A 74 -9.55 2.12 0.38
N GLY A 75 -10.36 1.91 -0.67
CA GLY A 75 -9.97 2.02 -2.05
C GLY A 75 -9.27 0.78 -2.60
N SER A 76 -9.10 -0.29 -1.82
CA SER A 76 -8.55 -1.55 -2.32
C SER A 76 -9.45 -2.18 -3.37
N PHE A 77 -8.82 -2.90 -4.29
CA PHE A 77 -9.49 -3.64 -5.36
C PHE A 77 -9.19 -5.13 -5.22
N HIS A 78 -10.22 -5.95 -5.38
CA HIS A 78 -10.11 -7.39 -5.40
C HIS A 78 -10.83 -7.95 -6.61
N VAL A 79 -10.18 -8.86 -7.32
CA VAL A 79 -10.74 -9.62 -8.43
C VAL A 79 -10.52 -11.09 -8.16
N HIS A 80 -11.54 -11.89 -8.39
CA HIS A 80 -11.49 -13.34 -8.31
C HIS A 80 -12.03 -13.94 -9.62
N GLY A 81 -11.52 -15.12 -9.96
CA GLY A 81 -11.97 -15.90 -11.10
C GLY A 81 -11.51 -17.34 -11.01
N GLY A 82 -12.45 -18.28 -10.92
CA GLY A 82 -12.14 -19.71 -10.79
C GLY A 82 -11.50 -20.02 -9.45
N CYS A 83 -10.19 -20.31 -9.46
CA CYS A 83 -9.38 -20.49 -8.25
C CYS A 83 -8.31 -19.39 -8.11
N ASP A 84 -8.30 -18.39 -9.00
CA ASP A 84 -7.30 -17.33 -9.01
C ASP A 84 -7.86 -16.04 -8.41
N TRP A 85 -6.99 -15.31 -7.73
CA TRP A 85 -7.32 -13.99 -7.21
C TRP A 85 -6.21 -12.97 -7.48
N LEU A 86 -6.61 -11.71 -7.56
CA LEU A 86 -5.76 -10.54 -7.69
C LEU A 86 -6.26 -9.46 -6.72
N SER A 87 -5.35 -8.91 -5.91
CA SER A 87 -5.64 -7.80 -5.03
C SER A 87 -4.69 -6.64 -5.25
N LEU A 88 -5.18 -5.42 -5.00
CA LEU A 88 -4.41 -4.20 -4.90
C LEU A 88 -4.88 -3.47 -3.64
N SER A 89 -4.03 -3.41 -2.63
CA SER A 89 -4.41 -2.90 -1.30
C SER A 89 -3.39 -1.89 -0.77
N PRO A 90 -3.85 -0.87 -0.02
CA PRO A 90 -2.97 0.08 0.65
C PRO A 90 -2.34 -0.53 1.91
N TYR A 91 -1.08 -0.18 2.19
CA TYR A 91 -0.33 -0.56 3.38
C TYR A 91 0.51 0.60 3.91
N ASP A 92 0.43 0.83 5.22
CA ASP A 92 1.26 1.84 5.88
C ASP A 92 2.73 1.39 5.94
N VAL A 93 3.64 2.30 5.59
CA VAL A 93 5.07 2.07 5.66
C VAL A 93 5.52 2.22 7.10
N THR A 94 5.94 1.11 7.71
CA THR A 94 6.58 1.11 9.02
C THR A 94 8.09 1.35 8.86
N THR A 95 8.62 2.39 9.50
CA THR A 95 10.06 2.74 9.50
C THR A 95 10.82 2.19 10.71
N ARG A 96 10.19 1.29 11.49
CA ARG A 96 10.81 0.68 12.67
C ARG A 96 12.01 -0.15 12.23
N ARG A 97 13.21 0.25 12.67
CA ARG A 97 14.43 -0.52 12.52
C ARG A 97 14.34 -1.72 13.47
N GLU A 98 14.01 -2.91 12.97
CA GLU A 98 14.25 -4.14 13.73
C GLU A 98 15.77 -4.38 13.77
N LEU A 99 16.39 -4.06 14.90
CA LEU A 99 17.69 -4.60 15.24
C LEU A 99 17.42 -5.99 15.85
N PRO A 100 18.00 -7.08 15.33
CA PRO A 100 17.97 -8.34 16.05
C PRO A 100 18.68 -8.15 17.41
N GLU A 101 18.07 -8.68 18.48
CA GLU A 101 18.71 -8.79 19.81
C GLU A 101 19.95 -9.69 19.76
#